data_AF-A0AAX1N7H5-F1
#
_entry.id   AF-A0AAX1N7H5-F1
#
_cell.length_a   1.000
_cell.length_b   1.000
_cell.length_c   1.000
_cell.angle_alpha   90.00
_cell.angle_beta   90.00
_cell.angle_gamma   90.00
#
_symmetry.space_group_name_H-M   'P 1'
#
loop_
_entity.id
_entity.type
_entity.pdbx_description
1 polymer ?
#
loop_
_entity_poly.entity_id
_entity_poly.type
_entity_poly.pdbx_seq_one_letter_code
_entity_poly.pdbx_strand_id
1 'polypeptide(L)'
;MSIIQTTQEVIQASPLATVIHSCNDVDKDSWMNYVKILLAISGADGEVSEEEMNWVFNDFLDIVGASEEQKQEIKEFDFINFDLKHELENLDIDVPMNYRRTLVYDAVMMARADEVYAKEEKEAVHNAAELLGVPFFIAKTIEGLVNTEKSLEMIRKSLFELEDDEAHPISDLKSLNMKPASVLERNTFGVRFTCEDTQLNYGYALMIIAGADGVVSDAEKDWYLNQFVRVSETPEHIAKQVVEYDYLNGDLEEVLNNLKVDVTINFQRTLLYNAIKMANADADFPEKEKEATEKAAELLGIPEDIAHTVFYLVDTEAKVLKMRSTLFDYK
;
A
#
# COMPACT_ATOMS: atom_id res chain seq x y z
N MET A 1 -7.89 -45.57 18.08
CA MET A 1 -8.06 -44.63 16.96
C MET A 1 -7.45 -43.32 17.40
N SER A 2 -6.24 -43.03 16.92
CA SER A 2 -5.55 -41.78 17.23
C SER A 2 -6.17 -40.70 16.35
N ILE A 3 -6.76 -39.69 16.98
CA ILE A 3 -7.18 -38.46 16.30
C ILE A 3 -5.87 -37.72 16.03
N ILE A 4 -5.46 -37.68 14.76
CA ILE A 4 -4.38 -36.80 14.33
C ILE A 4 -4.99 -35.40 14.34
N GLN A 5 -4.71 -34.62 15.39
CA GLN A 5 -4.85 -33.17 15.32
C GLN A 5 -3.68 -32.69 14.46
N THR A 6 -3.92 -32.50 13.16
CA THR A 6 -3.09 -31.63 12.33
C THR A 6 -3.24 -30.23 12.89
N THR A 7 -2.22 -29.77 13.62
CA THR A 7 -2.08 -28.36 13.98
C THR A 7 -1.93 -27.59 12.66
N GLN A 8 -2.97 -26.88 12.23
CA GLN A 8 -2.89 -25.95 11.11
C GLN A 8 -1.82 -24.91 11.43
N GLU A 9 -0.82 -24.80 10.56
CA GLU A 9 0.23 -23.82 10.68
C GLU A 9 -0.36 -22.48 10.24
N VAL A 10 -0.47 -21.54 11.18
CA VAL A 10 -1.09 -20.22 10.95
C VAL A 10 0.03 -19.20 10.75
N ILE A 11 -0.07 -18.43 9.67
CA ILE A 11 0.85 -17.31 9.42
C ILE A 11 0.19 -16.03 9.89
N GLN A 12 0.90 -15.28 10.73
CA GLN A 12 0.48 -13.92 11.08
C GLN A 12 0.72 -13.03 9.86
N ALA A 13 -0.37 -12.54 9.29
CA ALA A 13 -0.33 -11.64 8.15
C ALA A 13 0.41 -10.35 8.55
N SER A 14 1.19 -9.74 7.65
CA SER A 14 1.74 -8.44 7.98
C SER A 14 0.60 -7.42 8.16
N PRO A 15 0.82 -6.34 8.91
CA PRO A 15 -0.10 -5.20 8.96
C PRO A 15 -0.60 -4.71 7.60
N LEU A 16 0.23 -4.75 6.55
CA LEU A 16 -0.19 -4.33 5.22
C LEU A 16 -1.17 -5.33 4.59
N ALA A 17 -1.01 -6.64 4.87
CA ALA A 17 -2.00 -7.65 4.53
C ALA A 17 -3.29 -7.46 5.33
N THR A 18 -3.23 -7.01 6.59
CA THR A 18 -4.44 -6.64 7.34
C THR A 18 -5.16 -5.45 6.74
N VAL A 19 -4.44 -4.46 6.20
CA VAL A 19 -5.02 -3.27 5.58
C VAL A 19 -5.60 -3.57 4.20
N ILE A 20 -4.89 -4.33 3.37
CA ILE A 20 -5.31 -4.65 2.00
C ILE A 20 -6.36 -5.76 2.02
N HIS A 21 -6.10 -6.81 2.80
CA HIS A 21 -6.87 -8.06 2.79
C HIS A 21 -7.71 -8.31 4.05
N SER A 22 -7.81 -7.34 4.98
CA SER A 22 -8.60 -7.48 6.22
C SER A 22 -8.31 -8.77 7.00
N CYS A 23 -7.10 -9.31 6.86
CA CYS A 23 -6.72 -10.60 7.40
C CYS A 23 -5.59 -10.42 8.42
N ASN A 24 -5.77 -11.03 9.60
CA ASN A 24 -4.77 -11.03 10.66
C ASN A 24 -3.93 -12.30 10.65
N ASP A 25 -4.55 -13.42 10.31
CA ASP A 25 -3.98 -14.75 10.40
C ASP A 25 -4.53 -15.59 9.24
N VAL A 26 -3.67 -16.30 8.50
CA VAL A 26 -4.11 -17.19 7.41
C VAL A 26 -3.53 -18.59 7.62
N ASP A 27 -4.36 -19.61 7.38
CA ASP A 27 -3.92 -20.99 7.28
C ASP A 27 -2.92 -21.15 6.13
N LYS A 28 -1.76 -21.75 6.43
CA LYS A 28 -0.64 -21.88 5.50
C LYS A 28 -1.03 -22.49 4.16
N ASP A 29 -1.75 -23.61 4.20
CA ASP A 29 -2.09 -24.37 3.00
C ASP A 29 -3.09 -23.58 2.14
N SER A 30 -4.03 -22.89 2.78
CA SER A 30 -5.05 -22.08 2.13
C SER A 30 -4.46 -20.94 1.30
N TRP A 31 -3.49 -20.18 1.83
CA TRP A 31 -2.90 -19.08 1.06
C TRP A 31 -1.86 -19.58 0.05
N MET A 32 -1.12 -20.66 0.33
CA MET A 32 -0.22 -21.24 -0.66
C MET A 32 -1.01 -21.69 -1.90
N ASN A 33 -2.19 -22.30 -1.69
CA ASN A 33 -3.11 -22.61 -2.77
C ASN A 33 -3.67 -21.36 -3.45
N TYR A 34 -3.97 -20.30 -2.70
CA TYR A 34 -4.38 -19.01 -3.26
C TYR A 34 -3.33 -18.46 -4.25
N VAL A 35 -2.06 -18.42 -3.86
CA VAL A 35 -0.98 -17.92 -4.73
C VAL A 35 -0.77 -18.82 -5.96
N LYS A 36 -0.86 -20.14 -5.79
CA LYS A 36 -0.81 -21.10 -6.91
C LYS A 36 -1.93 -20.87 -7.93
N ILE A 37 -3.13 -20.56 -7.43
CA ILE A 37 -4.28 -20.20 -8.27
C ILE A 37 -3.99 -18.90 -9.03
N LEU A 38 -3.44 -17.86 -8.38
CA LEU A 38 -3.06 -16.62 -9.06
C LEU A 38 -2.06 -16.87 -10.19
N LEU A 39 -1.00 -17.66 -9.91
CA LEU A 39 0.00 -18.04 -10.90
C LEU A 39 -0.58 -18.80 -12.08
N ALA A 40 -1.52 -19.71 -11.85
CA ALA A 40 -2.18 -20.45 -12.93
C ALA A 40 -3.13 -19.57 -13.77
N ILE A 41 -3.70 -18.51 -13.20
CA ILE A 41 -4.55 -17.56 -13.93
C ILE A 41 -3.69 -16.60 -14.76
N SER A 42 -2.66 -15.99 -14.16
CA SER A 42 -1.71 -15.12 -14.86
C SER A 42 -0.93 -15.88 -15.92
N GLY A 43 -0.43 -17.08 -15.59
CA GLY A 43 0.33 -17.92 -16.52
C GLY A 43 -0.48 -18.61 -17.62
N ALA A 44 -1.71 -18.17 -17.88
CA ALA A 44 -2.63 -18.85 -18.80
C ALA A 44 -2.20 -18.75 -20.27
N ASP A 45 -1.38 -17.78 -20.63
CA ASP A 45 -0.76 -17.67 -21.95
C ASP A 45 0.50 -18.56 -22.10
N GLY A 46 0.92 -19.20 -21.02
CA GLY A 46 2.06 -20.10 -20.94
C GLY A 46 3.31 -19.48 -20.33
N GLU A 47 3.29 -18.20 -19.95
CA GLU A 47 4.40 -17.53 -19.27
C GLU A 47 3.92 -16.65 -18.10
N VAL A 48 4.79 -16.41 -17.13
CA VAL A 48 4.55 -15.41 -16.10
C VAL A 48 5.76 -14.47 -16.16
N SER A 49 5.51 -13.19 -16.38
CA SER A 49 6.55 -12.17 -16.53
C SER A 49 7.34 -11.97 -15.23
N GLU A 50 8.50 -11.30 -15.34
CA GLU A 50 9.31 -10.96 -14.17
C GLU A 50 8.54 -10.00 -13.24
N GLU A 51 7.79 -9.07 -13.81
CA GLU A 51 6.96 -8.09 -13.12
C GLU A 51 5.80 -8.74 -12.37
N GLU A 52 5.10 -9.70 -12.99
CA GLU A 52 4.08 -10.51 -12.31
C GLU A 52 4.65 -11.33 -11.17
N MET A 53 5.84 -11.91 -11.37
CA MET A 53 6.49 -12.63 -10.29
C MET A 53 6.93 -11.71 -9.16
N ASN A 54 7.48 -10.55 -9.50
CA ASN A 54 7.84 -9.53 -8.52
C ASN A 54 6.62 -9.05 -7.73
N TRP A 55 5.44 -8.92 -8.35
CA TRP A 55 4.20 -8.60 -7.65
C TRP A 55 3.88 -9.68 -6.60
N VAL A 56 3.92 -10.96 -6.97
CA VAL A 56 3.68 -12.05 -6.01
C VAL A 56 4.72 -12.02 -4.88
N PHE A 57 6.01 -11.90 -5.17
CA PHE A 57 7.04 -11.97 -4.12
C PHE A 57 7.04 -10.75 -3.21
N ASN A 58 7.01 -9.55 -3.78
CA ASN A 58 7.21 -8.30 -3.04
C ASN A 58 5.89 -7.73 -2.52
N ASP A 59 4.82 -7.81 -3.31
CA ASP A 59 3.53 -7.18 -2.99
C ASP A 59 2.53 -8.17 -2.36
N PHE A 60 2.84 -9.46 -2.33
CA PHE A 60 2.00 -10.46 -1.69
C PHE A 60 2.75 -11.28 -0.63
N LEU A 61 3.78 -12.04 -1.01
CA LEU A 61 4.47 -13.00 -0.13
C LEU A 61 5.23 -12.34 1.02
N ASP A 62 5.97 -11.27 0.75
CA ASP A 62 6.63 -10.49 1.80
C ASP A 62 5.61 -9.86 2.74
N ILE A 63 4.47 -9.43 2.20
CA ILE A 63 3.36 -8.83 2.94
C ILE A 63 2.57 -9.87 3.75
N VAL A 64 2.54 -11.15 3.39
CA VAL A 64 1.94 -12.19 4.26
C VAL A 64 2.95 -12.82 5.21
N GLY A 65 4.23 -12.44 5.13
CA GLY A 65 5.27 -13.00 6.00
C GLY A 65 5.71 -14.41 5.62
N ALA A 66 5.67 -14.75 4.33
CA ALA A 66 6.08 -16.07 3.83
C ALA A 66 7.56 -16.35 4.13
N SER A 67 7.85 -17.59 4.55
CA SER A 67 9.21 -18.08 4.76
C SER A 67 9.95 -18.27 3.43
N GLU A 68 11.28 -18.31 3.47
CA GLU A 68 12.09 -18.58 2.28
C GLU A 68 11.81 -19.97 1.67
N GLU A 69 11.41 -20.95 2.48
CA GLU A 69 10.99 -22.27 2.01
C GLU A 69 9.70 -22.16 1.18
N GLN A 70 8.71 -21.40 1.65
CA GLN A 70 7.46 -21.17 0.94
C GLN A 70 7.67 -20.39 -0.35
N LYS A 71 8.53 -19.35 -0.31
CA LYS A 71 8.92 -18.61 -1.51
C LYS A 71 9.58 -19.52 -2.54
N GLN A 72 10.44 -20.45 -2.11
CA GLN A 72 11.06 -21.41 -3.02
C GLN A 72 10.04 -22.38 -3.63
N GLU A 73 9.07 -22.86 -2.84
CA GLU A 73 7.97 -23.69 -3.34
C GLU A 73 7.18 -22.98 -4.44
N ILE A 74 6.87 -21.69 -4.25
CA ILE A 74 6.18 -20.89 -5.27
C ILE A 74 7.04 -20.70 -6.53
N LYS A 75 8.35 -20.52 -6.42
CA LYS A 75 9.25 -20.40 -7.60
C LYS A 75 9.32 -21.66 -8.44
N GLU A 76 9.23 -22.83 -7.81
CA GLU A 76 9.33 -24.13 -8.48
C GLU A 76 7.97 -24.68 -8.94
N PHE A 77 6.89 -23.95 -8.66
CA PHE A 77 5.53 -24.39 -8.94
C PHE A 77 5.25 -24.44 -10.45
N ASP A 78 4.76 -25.59 -10.92
CA ASP A 78 4.31 -25.80 -12.29
C ASP A 78 2.86 -25.35 -12.46
N PHE A 79 2.69 -24.05 -12.75
CA PHE A 79 1.39 -23.43 -12.97
C PHE A 79 0.71 -23.91 -14.27
N ILE A 80 1.47 -24.40 -15.24
CA ILE A 80 0.95 -24.82 -16.56
C ILE A 80 0.08 -26.07 -16.44
N ASN A 81 0.53 -27.04 -15.63
CA ASN A 81 -0.18 -28.31 -15.44
C ASN A 81 -1.11 -28.30 -14.22
N PHE A 82 -1.35 -27.14 -13.61
CA PHE A 82 -2.19 -27.00 -12.43
C PHE A 82 -3.68 -27.20 -12.78
N ASP A 83 -4.37 -28.05 -12.02
CA ASP A 83 -5.82 -28.26 -12.19
C ASP A 83 -6.61 -27.12 -11.52
N LEU A 84 -6.54 -25.94 -12.15
CA LEU A 84 -7.17 -24.72 -11.67
C LEU A 84 -8.67 -24.92 -11.38
N LYS A 85 -9.36 -25.72 -12.20
CA LYS A 85 -10.79 -25.98 -12.03
C LYS A 85 -11.05 -26.76 -10.74
N HIS A 86 -10.33 -27.86 -10.52
CA HIS A 86 -10.49 -28.65 -9.31
C HIS A 86 -10.21 -27.82 -8.06
N GLU A 87 -9.16 -27.01 -8.07
CA GLU A 87 -8.74 -26.23 -6.92
C GLU A 87 -9.73 -25.10 -6.62
N LEU A 88 -10.23 -24.37 -7.63
CA LEU A 88 -11.24 -23.33 -7.45
C LEU A 88 -12.58 -23.89 -6.93
N GLU A 89 -13.01 -25.07 -7.38
CA GLU A 89 -14.25 -25.71 -6.93
C GLU A 89 -14.18 -26.17 -5.46
N ASN A 90 -12.98 -26.46 -4.96
CA ASN A 90 -12.75 -26.90 -3.58
C ASN A 90 -12.13 -25.80 -2.68
N LEU A 91 -11.95 -24.59 -3.21
CA LEU A 91 -11.34 -23.49 -2.47
C LEU A 91 -12.29 -22.97 -1.40
N ASP A 92 -11.91 -23.21 -0.14
CA ASP A 92 -12.56 -22.67 1.04
C ASP A 92 -11.52 -21.95 1.89
N ILE A 93 -11.68 -20.63 2.02
CA ILE A 93 -10.78 -19.78 2.79
C ILE A 93 -11.62 -19.09 3.87
N ASP A 94 -11.29 -19.38 5.12
CA ASP A 94 -11.94 -18.78 6.29
C ASP A 94 -11.36 -17.39 6.56
N VAL A 95 -11.84 -16.39 5.82
CA VAL A 95 -11.46 -14.98 5.98
C VAL A 95 -12.69 -14.08 6.09
N PRO A 96 -12.60 -12.94 6.82
CA PRO A 96 -13.72 -12.04 7.06
C PRO A 96 -14.06 -11.15 5.85
N MET A 97 -13.84 -11.63 4.63
CA MET A 97 -14.04 -10.92 3.37
C MET A 97 -14.51 -11.85 2.24
N ASN A 98 -15.04 -11.28 1.16
CA ASN A 98 -15.44 -12.02 -0.02
C ASN A 98 -14.22 -12.50 -0.82
N TYR A 99 -13.59 -13.58 -0.35
CA TYR A 99 -12.35 -14.14 -0.93
C TYR A 99 -12.47 -14.43 -2.44
N ARG A 100 -13.68 -14.76 -2.92
CA ARG A 100 -13.94 -15.02 -4.34
C ARG A 100 -13.75 -13.77 -5.20
N ARG A 101 -14.22 -12.62 -4.73
CA ARG A 101 -14.02 -11.34 -5.42
C ARG A 101 -12.61 -10.81 -5.23
N THR A 102 -12.02 -11.01 -4.07
CA THR A 102 -10.63 -10.65 -3.79
C THR A 102 -9.67 -11.43 -4.69
N LEU A 103 -9.89 -12.74 -4.87
CA LEU A 103 -9.09 -13.58 -5.77
C LEU A 103 -9.16 -13.08 -7.21
N VAL A 104 -10.36 -12.77 -7.70
CA VAL A 104 -10.51 -12.18 -9.04
C VAL A 104 -9.81 -10.82 -9.13
N TYR A 105 -9.85 -10.00 -8.08
CA TYR A 105 -9.11 -8.74 -8.03
C TYR A 105 -7.60 -8.93 -8.07
N ASP A 106 -7.06 -9.81 -7.23
CA ASP A 106 -5.62 -10.09 -7.16
C ASP A 106 -5.12 -10.71 -8.46
N ALA A 107 -5.93 -11.57 -9.11
CA ALA A 107 -5.60 -12.14 -10.41
C ALA A 107 -5.50 -11.05 -11.50
N VAL A 108 -6.37 -10.04 -11.47
CA VAL A 108 -6.28 -8.90 -12.40
C VAL A 108 -5.13 -7.96 -12.02
N MET A 109 -4.80 -7.80 -10.74
CA MET A 109 -3.65 -7.00 -10.31
C MET A 109 -2.33 -7.64 -10.75
N MET A 110 -2.23 -8.96 -10.57
CA MET A 110 -1.07 -9.75 -10.99
C MET A 110 -0.94 -9.71 -12.50
N ALA A 111 -1.95 -10.16 -13.27
CA ALA A 111 -1.94 -10.18 -14.74
C ALA A 111 -1.85 -8.80 -15.43
N ARG A 112 -1.59 -7.73 -14.67
CA ARG A 112 -1.35 -6.38 -15.15
C ARG A 112 -0.11 -5.74 -14.55
N ALA A 113 0.71 -6.52 -13.85
CA ALA A 113 1.92 -6.05 -13.20
C ALA A 113 2.94 -5.51 -14.21
N ASP A 114 2.98 -6.10 -15.41
CA ASP A 114 3.83 -5.71 -16.54
C ASP A 114 3.17 -4.66 -17.47
N GLU A 115 2.03 -4.09 -17.07
CA GLU A 115 1.20 -3.16 -17.84
C GLU A 115 0.51 -3.75 -19.10
N VAL A 116 0.71 -5.04 -19.38
CA VAL A 116 -0.01 -5.78 -20.40
C VAL A 116 -1.18 -6.51 -19.72
N TYR A 117 -2.27 -6.74 -20.46
CA TYR A 117 -3.34 -7.62 -19.99
C TYR A 117 -3.78 -8.44 -21.20
N ALA A 118 -3.07 -9.53 -21.42
CA ALA A 118 -3.22 -10.39 -22.59
C ALA A 118 -4.65 -10.94 -22.68
N LYS A 119 -5.03 -11.33 -23.89
CA LYS A 119 -6.38 -11.83 -24.14
C LYS A 119 -6.62 -13.15 -23.38
N GLU A 120 -5.58 -13.97 -23.32
CA GLU A 120 -5.52 -15.28 -22.67
C GLU A 120 -5.67 -15.15 -21.16
N GLU A 121 -4.88 -14.28 -20.50
CA GLU A 121 -5.02 -13.94 -19.08
C GLU A 121 -6.42 -13.42 -18.76
N LYS A 122 -6.94 -12.52 -19.61
CA LYS A 122 -8.27 -11.97 -19.45
C LYS A 122 -9.36 -13.03 -19.56
N GLU A 123 -9.22 -13.98 -20.47
CA GLU A 123 -10.12 -15.12 -20.57
C GLU A 123 -10.01 -16.03 -19.33
N ALA A 124 -8.79 -16.26 -18.84
CA ALA A 124 -8.53 -17.05 -17.64
C ALA A 124 -9.15 -16.41 -16.38
N VAL A 125 -9.01 -15.10 -16.19
CA VAL A 125 -9.66 -14.35 -15.11
C VAL A 125 -11.18 -14.50 -15.15
N HIS A 126 -11.81 -14.38 -16.33
CA HIS A 126 -13.26 -14.55 -16.43
C HIS A 126 -13.70 -16.00 -16.16
N ASN A 127 -12.94 -16.98 -16.63
CA ASN A 127 -13.22 -18.38 -16.36
C ASN A 127 -13.10 -18.69 -14.85
N ALA A 128 -12.07 -18.16 -14.19
CA ALA A 128 -11.91 -18.28 -12.74
C ALA A 128 -13.05 -17.60 -11.98
N ALA A 129 -13.45 -16.40 -12.41
CA ALA A 129 -14.60 -15.70 -11.84
C ALA A 129 -15.90 -16.52 -11.97
N GLU A 130 -16.14 -17.15 -13.12
CA GLU A 130 -17.30 -18.03 -13.32
C GLU A 130 -17.27 -19.24 -12.37
N LEU A 131 -16.12 -19.91 -12.24
CA LEU A 131 -15.94 -21.06 -11.34
C LEU A 131 -16.15 -20.68 -9.86
N LEU A 132 -15.72 -19.48 -9.47
CA LEU A 132 -15.95 -18.92 -8.13
C LEU A 132 -17.39 -18.42 -7.92
N GLY A 133 -18.24 -18.43 -8.96
CA GLY A 133 -19.60 -17.91 -8.92
C GLY A 133 -19.68 -16.39 -8.84
N VAL A 134 -18.64 -15.68 -9.28
CA VAL A 134 -18.62 -14.22 -9.42
C VAL A 134 -19.28 -13.84 -10.75
N PRO A 135 -20.39 -13.07 -10.74
CA PRO A 135 -21.06 -12.69 -11.98
C PRO A 135 -20.14 -11.91 -12.92
N PHE A 136 -20.26 -12.15 -14.23
CA PHE A 136 -19.44 -11.49 -15.26
C PHE A 136 -19.38 -9.96 -15.13
N PHE A 137 -20.51 -9.32 -14.82
CA PHE A 137 -20.54 -7.85 -14.64
C PHE A 137 -19.77 -7.38 -13.38
N ILE A 138 -19.69 -8.21 -12.33
CA ILE A 138 -18.85 -7.95 -11.15
C ILE A 138 -17.38 -8.13 -11.51
N ALA A 139 -17.01 -9.19 -12.21
CA ALA A 139 -15.64 -9.38 -12.71
C ALA A 139 -15.19 -8.18 -13.57
N LYS A 140 -16.05 -7.70 -14.47
CA LYS A 140 -15.82 -6.46 -15.26
C LYS A 140 -15.69 -5.20 -14.39
N THR A 141 -16.45 -5.12 -13.30
CA THR A 141 -16.34 -4.01 -12.34
C THR A 141 -15.00 -4.05 -11.61
N ILE A 142 -14.54 -5.24 -11.23
CA ILE A 142 -13.21 -5.47 -10.62
C ILE A 142 -12.10 -5.07 -11.60
N GLU A 143 -12.19 -5.48 -12.88
CA GLU A 143 -11.24 -5.02 -13.90
C GLU A 143 -11.22 -3.48 -14.01
N GLY A 144 -12.38 -2.83 -14.02
CA GLY A 144 -12.48 -1.37 -14.06
C GLY A 144 -11.84 -0.70 -12.83
N LEU A 145 -12.02 -1.30 -11.65
CA LEU A 145 -11.39 -0.84 -10.41
C LEU A 145 -9.86 -0.93 -10.49
N VAL A 146 -9.31 -2.08 -10.87
CA VAL A 146 -7.85 -2.26 -11.02
C VAL A 146 -7.27 -1.29 -12.05
N ASN A 147 -7.96 -1.07 -13.18
CA ASN A 147 -7.55 -0.07 -14.16
C ASN A 147 -7.47 1.34 -13.56
N THR A 148 -8.43 1.69 -12.71
CA THR A 148 -8.47 2.99 -12.03
C THR A 148 -7.33 3.10 -11.03
N GLU A 149 -7.11 2.08 -10.19
CA GLU A 149 -6.02 2.05 -9.22
C GLU A 149 -4.64 2.15 -9.87
N LYS A 150 -4.38 1.38 -10.93
CA LYS A 150 -3.13 1.48 -11.71
C LYS A 150 -2.95 2.86 -12.35
N SER A 151 -4.04 3.47 -12.82
CA SER A 151 -3.99 4.84 -13.35
C SER A 151 -3.65 5.87 -12.27
N LEU A 152 -4.21 5.72 -11.07
CA LEU A 152 -3.87 6.57 -9.92
C LEU A 152 -2.42 6.34 -9.46
N GLU A 153 -1.93 5.11 -9.50
CA GLU A 153 -0.53 4.78 -9.23
C GLU A 153 0.41 5.49 -10.22
N MET A 154 0.09 5.48 -11.52
CA MET A 154 0.86 6.22 -12.53
C MET A 154 0.80 7.73 -12.32
N ILE A 155 -0.36 8.29 -11.97
CA ILE A 155 -0.49 9.72 -11.63
C ILE A 155 0.38 10.05 -10.43
N ARG A 156 0.34 9.23 -9.38
CA ARG A 156 1.16 9.38 -8.18
C ARG A 156 2.65 9.34 -8.54
N LYS A 157 3.06 8.34 -9.32
CA LYS A 157 4.43 8.23 -9.84
C LYS A 157 4.81 9.49 -10.62
N SER A 158 4.03 9.91 -11.61
CA SER A 158 4.32 11.11 -12.40
C SER A 158 4.36 12.41 -11.57
N LEU A 159 3.54 12.52 -10.51
CA LEU A 159 3.51 13.68 -9.64
C LEU A 159 4.76 13.79 -8.76
N PHE A 160 5.34 12.64 -8.40
CA PHE A 160 6.50 12.55 -7.51
C PHE A 160 7.81 12.29 -8.25
N GLU A 161 7.74 11.78 -9.48
CA GLU A 161 8.85 11.65 -10.42
C GLU A 161 9.54 13.00 -10.60
N LEU A 162 10.86 12.93 -10.71
CA LEU A 162 11.75 14.07 -10.76
C LEU A 162 11.41 14.95 -11.98
N GLU A 163 10.75 16.09 -11.75
CA GLU A 163 11.34 17.31 -12.30
C GLU A 163 12.72 17.41 -11.66
N ASP A 164 13.79 17.63 -12.44
CA ASP A 164 15.16 17.72 -11.93
C ASP A 164 15.20 18.66 -10.71
N ASP A 165 15.07 18.09 -9.53
CA ASP A 165 15.21 18.83 -8.29
C ASP A 165 16.71 19.01 -8.17
N GLU A 166 17.20 20.24 -8.30
CA GLU A 166 18.56 20.62 -7.96
C GLU A 166 18.83 20.46 -6.43
N ALA A 167 18.08 19.58 -5.76
CA ALA A 167 18.25 19.21 -4.38
C ALA A 167 19.72 18.91 -4.13
N HIS A 168 20.33 19.80 -3.36
CA HIS A 168 21.73 19.73 -3.02
C HIS A 168 21.97 18.44 -2.24
N PRO A 169 22.75 17.48 -2.77
CA PRO A 169 23.06 16.26 -2.03
C PRO A 169 23.59 16.66 -0.65
N ILE A 170 23.00 16.10 0.41
CA ILE A 170 23.39 16.47 1.77
C ILE A 170 24.88 16.14 1.93
N SER A 171 25.70 17.18 2.11
CA SER A 171 27.15 17.06 2.07
C SER A 171 27.76 16.37 3.29
N ASP A 172 26.95 15.82 4.21
CA ASP A 172 27.42 15.22 5.46
C ASP A 172 26.53 14.07 5.99
N LEU A 173 26.16 13.13 5.12
CA LEU A 173 25.35 11.94 5.47
C LEU A 173 25.85 11.17 6.72
N LYS A 174 27.18 11.13 6.93
CA LYS A 174 27.79 10.42 8.06
C LYS A 174 27.60 11.13 9.39
N SER A 175 27.65 12.47 9.43
CA SER A 175 27.45 13.23 10.68
C SER A 175 26.01 13.12 11.20
N LEU A 176 25.04 12.90 10.30
CA LEU A 176 23.61 12.85 10.60
C LEU A 176 23.10 11.43 10.94
N ASN A 177 23.99 10.45 11.01
CA ASN A 177 23.64 9.03 11.26
C ASN A 177 22.53 8.52 10.31
N MET A 178 22.58 8.97 9.05
CA MET A 178 21.62 8.58 8.02
C MET A 178 21.70 7.08 7.76
N LYS A 179 20.54 6.43 7.70
CA LYS A 179 20.38 5.02 7.35
C LYS A 179 19.61 4.91 6.04
N PRO A 180 19.79 3.83 5.26
CA PRO A 180 18.93 3.56 4.13
C PRO A 180 17.47 3.50 4.60
N ALA A 181 16.58 4.17 3.88
CA ALA A 181 15.14 4.04 4.06
C ALA A 181 14.70 2.60 3.72
N SER A 182 13.56 2.18 4.29
CA SER A 182 13.02 0.83 4.02
C SER A 182 12.73 0.65 2.52
N VAL A 183 12.57 -0.59 2.06
CA VAL A 183 12.16 -0.84 0.65
C VAL A 183 10.80 -0.19 0.38
N LEU A 184 9.86 -0.31 1.32
CA LEU A 184 8.54 0.27 1.21
C LEU A 184 8.58 1.80 1.22
N GLU A 185 9.38 2.41 2.09
CA GLU A 185 9.58 3.86 2.16
C GLU A 185 10.21 4.39 0.86
N ARG A 186 11.18 3.67 0.29
CA ARG A 186 11.76 4.01 -1.02
C ARG A 186 10.73 3.93 -2.15
N ASN A 187 9.92 2.88 -2.18
CA ASN A 187 8.94 2.68 -3.25
C ASN A 187 7.71 3.58 -3.10
N THR A 188 7.32 3.90 -1.88
CA THR A 188 6.10 4.68 -1.59
C THR A 188 6.39 6.18 -1.55
N PHE A 189 7.53 6.57 -0.99
CA PHE A 189 7.87 7.96 -0.66
C PHE A 189 9.14 8.47 -1.36
N GLY A 190 9.94 7.57 -1.94
CA GLY A 190 11.13 7.96 -2.71
C GLY A 190 12.28 8.53 -1.91
N VAL A 191 12.29 8.28 -0.60
CA VAL A 191 13.35 8.68 0.32
C VAL A 191 14.47 7.64 0.23
N ARG A 192 15.71 8.04 -0.10
CA ARG A 192 16.84 7.08 -0.13
C ARG A 192 17.41 6.81 1.25
N PHE A 193 17.60 7.89 1.99
CA PHE A 193 18.19 7.86 3.32
C PHE A 193 17.39 8.74 4.27
N THR A 194 17.25 8.27 5.50
CA THR A 194 16.55 8.96 6.57
C THR A 194 17.31 8.82 7.88
N CYS A 195 16.98 9.65 8.86
CA CYS A 195 17.48 9.55 10.23
C CYS A 195 16.35 9.83 11.23
N GLU A 196 16.60 9.54 12.50
CA GLU A 196 15.58 9.68 13.55
C GLU A 196 15.08 11.13 13.67
N ASP A 197 15.97 12.13 13.59
CA ASP A 197 15.58 13.55 13.62
C ASP A 197 14.64 13.91 12.46
N THR A 198 14.89 13.34 11.28
CA THR A 198 14.05 13.57 10.10
C THR A 198 12.69 12.89 10.24
N GLN A 199 12.65 11.64 10.69
CA GLN A 199 11.39 10.94 10.95
C GLN A 199 10.56 11.66 12.02
N LEU A 200 11.23 12.23 13.03
CA LEU A 200 10.60 13.01 14.10
C LEU A 200 9.98 14.29 13.56
N ASN A 201 10.75 15.12 12.85
CA ASN A 201 10.23 16.37 12.27
C ASN A 201 9.17 16.11 11.20
N TYR A 202 9.29 15.04 10.42
CA TYR A 202 8.25 14.64 9.47
C TYR A 202 6.94 14.35 10.21
N GLY A 203 7.00 13.53 11.26
CA GLY A 203 5.84 13.24 12.10
C GLY A 203 5.24 14.48 12.76
N TYR A 204 6.07 15.39 13.28
CA TYR A 204 5.58 16.65 13.85
C TYR A 204 4.86 17.52 12.81
N ALA A 205 5.38 17.61 11.58
CA ALA A 205 4.70 18.33 10.52
C ALA A 205 3.32 17.75 10.23
N LEU A 206 3.21 16.42 10.16
CA LEU A 206 1.91 15.75 9.99
C LEU A 206 0.94 16.07 11.15
N MET A 207 1.41 16.01 12.40
CA MET A 207 0.58 16.30 13.58
C MET A 207 0.11 17.76 13.63
N ILE A 208 0.98 18.72 13.27
CA ILE A 208 0.61 20.15 13.22
C ILE A 208 -0.46 20.40 12.16
N ILE A 209 -0.33 19.77 10.99
CA ILE A 209 -1.29 19.96 9.88
C ILE A 209 -2.64 19.31 10.20
N ALA A 210 -2.63 18.03 10.61
CA ALA A 210 -3.84 17.30 11.00
C ALA A 210 -4.53 17.96 12.20
N GLY A 211 -3.78 18.34 13.23
CA GLY A 211 -4.32 18.94 14.45
C GLY A 211 -4.66 20.43 14.35
N ALA A 212 -4.64 21.02 13.15
CA ALA A 212 -4.87 22.46 12.93
C ALA A 212 -6.28 22.89 13.35
N ASP A 213 -7.25 21.97 13.32
CA ASP A 213 -8.61 22.24 13.76
C ASP A 213 -8.74 22.37 15.30
N GLY A 214 -7.75 21.84 16.04
CA GLY A 214 -7.66 21.75 17.48
C GLY A 214 -7.51 20.32 18.02
N VAL A 215 -7.72 19.29 17.19
CA VAL A 215 -7.78 17.89 17.59
C VAL A 215 -7.11 17.02 16.53
N VAL A 216 -6.20 16.13 16.94
CA VAL A 216 -5.85 14.98 16.10
C VAL A 216 -6.71 13.79 16.54
N SER A 217 -7.60 13.34 15.66
CA SER A 217 -8.58 12.27 15.88
C SER A 217 -7.90 10.90 16.02
N ASP A 218 -8.64 9.92 16.53
CA ASP A 218 -8.13 8.56 16.71
C ASP A 218 -7.82 7.90 15.35
N ALA A 219 -8.56 8.23 14.29
CA ALA A 219 -8.32 7.68 12.95
C ALA A 219 -7.06 8.26 12.32
N GLU A 220 -6.76 9.54 12.53
CA GLU A 220 -5.53 10.17 12.03
C GLU A 220 -4.29 9.62 12.76
N LYS A 221 -4.38 9.43 14.08
CA LYS A 221 -3.34 8.74 14.87
C LYS A 221 -3.16 7.30 14.44
N ASP A 222 -4.25 6.58 14.19
CA ASP A 222 -4.22 5.21 13.69
C ASP A 222 -3.55 5.15 12.31
N TRP A 223 -3.89 6.09 11.41
CA TRP A 223 -3.24 6.22 10.12
C TRP A 223 -1.73 6.43 10.28
N TYR A 224 -1.30 7.34 11.15
CA TYR A 224 0.12 7.57 11.41
C TYR A 224 0.82 6.31 11.94
N LEU A 225 0.25 5.66 12.96
CA LEU A 225 0.88 4.52 13.63
C LEU A 225 0.86 3.23 12.79
N ASN A 226 -0.23 2.97 12.08
CA ASN A 226 -0.43 1.71 11.37
C ASN A 226 -0.14 1.77 9.88
N GLN A 227 -0.19 2.95 9.25
CA GLN A 227 0.22 3.13 7.86
C GLN A 227 1.64 3.70 7.79
N PHE A 228 1.84 4.93 8.28
CA PHE A 228 3.10 5.64 8.07
C PHE A 228 4.27 4.96 8.80
N VAL A 229 4.20 4.85 10.14
CA VAL A 229 5.28 4.30 10.99
C VAL A 229 5.70 2.90 10.57
N ARG A 230 4.75 2.07 10.11
CA ARG A 230 5.04 0.71 9.65
C ARG A 230 5.75 0.70 8.30
N VAL A 231 5.30 1.53 7.35
CA VAL A 231 5.92 1.67 6.01
C VAL A 231 7.34 2.25 6.11
N SER A 232 7.53 3.28 6.94
CA SER A 232 8.81 3.94 7.16
C SER A 232 9.74 3.23 8.16
N GLU A 233 9.29 2.09 8.72
CA GLU A 233 10.00 1.37 9.79
C GLU A 233 10.48 2.31 10.92
N THR A 234 9.65 3.30 11.27
CA THR A 234 10.02 4.32 12.26
C THR A 234 10.16 3.67 13.64
N PRO A 235 11.27 3.91 14.36
CA PRO A 235 11.46 3.33 15.69
C PRO A 235 10.34 3.70 16.66
N GLU A 236 9.94 2.76 17.52
CA GLU A 236 8.83 2.93 18.47
C GLU A 236 9.00 4.17 19.37
N HIS A 237 10.24 4.47 19.80
CA HIS A 237 10.51 5.65 20.62
C HIS A 237 10.34 6.97 19.86
N ILE A 238 10.49 6.98 18.53
CA ILE A 238 10.23 8.15 17.69
C ILE A 238 8.73 8.28 17.45
N ALA A 239 8.05 7.19 17.08
CA ALA A 239 6.60 7.18 16.87
C ALA A 239 5.85 7.66 18.13
N LYS A 240 6.28 7.23 19.31
CA LYS A 240 5.71 7.69 20.58
C LYS A 240 5.90 9.19 20.80
N GLN A 241 7.09 9.73 20.54
CA GLN A 241 7.34 11.17 20.67
C GLN A 241 6.46 11.99 19.73
N VAL A 242 6.23 11.52 18.51
CA VAL A 242 5.34 12.18 17.54
C VAL A 242 3.90 12.20 18.03
N VAL A 243 3.37 11.08 18.53
CA VAL A 243 1.99 11.02 19.03
C VAL A 243 1.78 11.85 20.31
N GLU A 244 2.82 12.03 21.13
CA GLU A 244 2.79 12.85 22.35
C GLU A 244 3.12 14.34 22.10
N TYR A 245 3.37 14.73 20.84
CA TYR A 245 3.77 16.09 20.48
C TYR A 245 2.66 17.12 20.73
N ASP A 246 3.04 18.30 21.23
CA ASP A 246 2.14 19.44 21.42
C ASP A 246 1.96 20.22 20.12
N TYR A 247 1.22 19.62 19.18
CA TYR A 247 0.98 20.17 17.85
C TYR A 247 0.25 21.52 17.85
N LEU A 248 -0.51 21.83 18.90
CA LEU A 248 -1.23 23.11 19.03
C LEU A 248 -0.29 24.30 19.19
N ASN A 249 0.89 24.07 19.76
CA ASN A 249 1.93 25.09 19.96
C ASN A 249 3.14 24.86 19.04
N GLY A 250 3.06 23.91 18.11
CA GLY A 250 4.13 23.61 17.16
C GLY A 250 4.26 24.68 16.09
N ASP A 251 5.50 24.98 15.68
CA ASP A 251 5.79 25.87 14.55
C ASP A 251 6.08 25.03 13.30
N LEU A 252 5.13 25.04 12.36
CA LEU A 252 5.26 24.30 11.11
C LEU A 252 6.48 24.74 10.29
N GLU A 253 6.79 26.03 10.25
CA GLU A 253 7.93 26.55 9.49
C GLU A 253 9.26 26.08 10.11
N GLU A 254 9.37 26.12 11.44
CA GLU A 254 10.54 25.59 12.15
C GLU A 254 10.74 24.09 11.89
N VAL A 255 9.66 23.31 12.01
CA VAL A 255 9.70 21.85 11.81
C VAL A 255 10.10 21.51 10.37
N LEU A 256 9.53 22.19 9.37
CA LEU A 256 9.86 21.96 7.97
C LEU A 256 11.32 22.34 7.65
N ASN A 257 11.82 23.45 8.22
CA ASN A 257 13.22 23.87 8.07
C ASN A 257 14.23 22.88 8.70
N ASN A 258 13.79 22.08 9.67
CA ASN A 258 14.62 21.06 10.32
C ASN A 258 14.65 19.72 9.59
N LEU A 259 13.85 19.54 8.52
CA LEU A 259 13.85 18.31 7.72
C LEU A 259 15.16 18.17 6.95
N LYS A 260 15.90 17.09 7.25
CA LYS A 260 17.17 16.76 6.60
C LYS A 260 17.02 15.44 5.86
N VAL A 261 16.69 15.50 4.57
CA VAL A 261 16.49 14.30 3.73
C VAL A 261 17.40 14.29 2.52
N ASP A 262 17.98 13.14 2.20
CA ASP A 262 18.60 12.89 0.90
C ASP A 262 17.59 12.15 0.02
N VAL A 263 17.12 12.84 -1.02
CA VAL A 263 15.90 12.48 -1.73
C VAL A 263 16.21 12.00 -3.15
N THR A 264 15.37 11.09 -3.66
CA THR A 264 15.35 10.71 -5.08
C THR A 264 14.13 11.17 -5.83
N ILE A 265 13.15 11.67 -5.11
CA ILE A 265 11.78 11.93 -5.54
C ILE A 265 11.39 13.21 -4.80
N ASN A 266 10.45 13.98 -5.34
CA ASN A 266 10.05 15.27 -4.78
C ASN A 266 9.42 15.12 -3.37
N PHE A 267 10.27 15.20 -2.35
CA PHE A 267 9.92 14.95 -0.95
C PHE A 267 8.85 15.90 -0.42
N GLN A 268 8.88 17.14 -0.89
CA GLN A 268 7.92 18.19 -0.57
C GLN A 268 6.50 17.73 -0.94
N ARG A 269 6.31 17.25 -2.19
CA ARG A 269 5.03 16.72 -2.66
C ARG A 269 4.61 15.47 -1.89
N THR A 270 5.55 14.60 -1.53
CA THR A 270 5.29 13.42 -0.69
C THR A 270 4.83 13.78 0.72
N LEU A 271 5.45 14.78 1.36
CA LEU A 271 5.04 15.28 2.67
C LEU A 271 3.62 15.84 2.62
N LEU A 272 3.33 16.70 1.64
CA LEU A 272 1.99 17.25 1.45
C LEU A 272 0.95 16.14 1.23
N TYR A 273 1.26 15.16 0.39
CA TYR A 273 0.40 14.00 0.13
C TYR A 273 0.09 13.22 1.41
N ASN A 274 1.10 12.91 2.22
CA ASN A 274 0.91 12.19 3.48
C ASN A 274 0.17 13.04 4.52
N ALA A 275 0.39 14.36 4.55
CA ALA A 275 -0.33 15.26 5.43
C ALA A 275 -1.83 15.29 5.11
N ILE A 276 -2.20 15.37 3.83
CA ILE A 276 -3.60 15.32 3.39
C ILE A 276 -4.21 13.94 3.69
N LYS A 277 -3.46 12.84 3.49
CA LYS A 277 -3.96 11.49 3.82
C LYS A 277 -4.22 11.30 5.30
N MET A 278 -3.33 11.83 6.15
CA MET A 278 -3.52 11.79 7.59
C MET A 278 -4.71 12.64 7.99
N ALA A 279 -4.76 13.90 7.57
CA ALA A 279 -5.84 14.84 7.92
C ALA A 279 -7.23 14.31 7.50
N ASN A 280 -7.32 13.68 6.33
CA ASN A 280 -8.57 13.12 5.81
C ASN A 280 -8.86 11.68 6.27
N ALA A 281 -8.14 11.15 7.28
CA ALA A 281 -8.22 9.73 7.65
C ALA A 281 -9.57 9.31 8.27
N ASP A 282 -10.25 10.23 8.97
CA ASP A 282 -11.61 9.99 9.49
C ASP A 282 -12.72 10.36 8.48
N ALA A 283 -12.35 10.72 7.25
CA ALA A 283 -13.24 11.21 6.19
C ALA A 283 -13.99 12.51 6.54
N ASP A 284 -13.55 13.24 7.57
CA ASP A 284 -13.77 14.66 7.70
C ASP A 284 -12.50 15.38 7.17
N PHE A 285 -12.67 16.55 6.56
CA PHE A 285 -11.51 17.39 6.21
C PHE A 285 -11.88 18.85 6.44
N PRO A 286 -11.87 19.27 7.72
CA PRO A 286 -12.19 20.63 8.15
C PRO A 286 -11.44 21.71 7.39
N GLU A 287 -12.05 22.90 7.30
CA GLU A 287 -11.46 24.04 6.61
C GLU A 287 -10.09 24.44 7.20
N LYS A 288 -9.91 24.30 8.52
CA LYS A 288 -8.64 24.63 9.18
C LYS A 288 -7.50 23.70 8.77
N GLU A 289 -7.77 22.42 8.56
CA GLU A 289 -6.78 21.47 8.07
C GLU A 289 -6.46 21.72 6.61
N LYS A 290 -7.46 22.08 5.79
CA LYS A 290 -7.24 22.57 4.42
C LYS A 290 -6.31 23.78 4.40
N GLU A 291 -6.63 24.81 5.17
CA GLU A 291 -5.79 26.01 5.31
C GLU A 291 -4.36 25.64 5.77
N ALA A 292 -4.21 24.67 6.68
CA ALA A 292 -2.90 24.19 7.12
C ALA A 292 -2.14 23.44 6.02
N THR A 293 -2.82 22.62 5.20
CA THR A 293 -2.20 21.96 4.04
C THR A 293 -1.79 22.95 2.95
N GLU A 294 -2.58 23.99 2.70
CA GLU A 294 -2.25 25.08 1.78
C GLU A 294 -1.02 25.86 2.27
N LYS A 295 -0.99 26.19 3.57
CA LYS A 295 0.19 26.83 4.20
C LYS A 295 1.43 25.93 4.12
N ALA A 296 1.28 24.63 4.36
CA ALA A 296 2.39 23.68 4.21
C ALA A 296 2.91 23.65 2.77
N ALA A 297 2.02 23.64 1.78
CA ALA A 297 2.39 23.69 0.37
C ALA A 297 3.17 24.98 0.02
N GLU A 298 2.73 26.14 0.52
CA GLU A 298 3.43 27.41 0.36
C GLU A 298 4.84 27.38 0.96
N LEU A 299 4.98 26.92 2.21
CA LEU A 299 6.27 26.80 2.91
C LEU A 299 7.23 25.82 2.22
N LEU A 300 6.69 24.78 1.60
CA LEU A 300 7.45 23.80 0.83
C LEU A 300 7.77 24.26 -0.61
N GLY A 301 7.28 25.42 -1.03
CA GLY A 301 7.47 25.95 -2.37
C GLY A 301 6.73 25.16 -3.46
N ILE A 302 5.66 24.47 -3.10
CA ILE A 302 4.84 23.69 -4.04
C ILE A 302 3.86 24.64 -4.73
N PRO A 303 3.81 24.68 -6.08
CA PRO A 303 2.82 25.48 -6.80
C PRO A 303 1.38 25.11 -6.43
N GLU A 304 0.50 26.10 -6.36
CA GLU A 304 -0.91 25.93 -5.93
C GLU A 304 -1.67 24.89 -6.78
N ASP A 305 -1.45 24.87 -8.09
CA ASP A 305 -2.05 23.90 -9.02
C ASP A 305 -1.57 22.46 -8.76
N ILE A 306 -0.30 22.29 -8.40
CA ILE A 306 0.27 21.01 -7.97
C ILE A 306 -0.31 20.59 -6.62
N ALA A 307 -0.41 21.50 -5.65
CA ALA A 307 -1.00 21.23 -4.34
C ALA A 307 -2.46 20.76 -4.46
N HIS A 308 -3.26 21.43 -5.30
CA HIS A 308 -4.62 21.00 -5.62
C HIS A 308 -4.65 19.62 -6.29
N THR A 309 -3.71 19.33 -7.20
CA THR A 309 -3.61 18.02 -7.84
C THR A 309 -3.30 16.91 -6.83
N VAL A 310 -2.40 17.15 -5.86
CA VAL A 310 -2.13 16.23 -4.75
C VAL A 310 -3.41 15.98 -3.94
N PHE A 311 -4.16 17.05 -3.61
CA PHE A 311 -5.42 16.91 -2.89
C PHE A 311 -6.44 16.04 -3.64
N TYR A 312 -6.68 16.32 -4.92
CA TYR A 312 -7.61 15.54 -5.73
C TYR A 312 -7.19 14.09 -5.88
N LEU A 313 -5.88 13.81 -5.97
CA LEU A 313 -5.36 12.47 -5.98
C LEU A 313 -5.72 11.73 -4.68
N VAL A 314 -5.46 12.33 -3.52
CA VAL A 314 -5.77 11.72 -2.21
C VAL A 314 -7.26 11.46 -2.04
N ASP A 315 -8.12 12.43 -2.37
CA ASP A 315 -9.58 12.27 -2.29
C ASP A 315 -10.09 11.17 -3.24
N THR A 316 -9.53 11.10 -4.45
CA THR A 316 -9.89 10.06 -5.42
C THR A 316 -9.44 8.68 -4.96
N GLU A 317 -8.22 8.55 -4.43
CA GLU A 317 -7.73 7.31 -3.84
C GLU A 317 -8.62 6.83 -2.69
N ALA A 318 -9.01 7.72 -1.77
CA ALA A 318 -9.89 7.37 -0.65
C ALA A 318 -11.25 6.82 -1.15
N LYS A 319 -11.82 7.44 -2.20
CA LYS A 319 -13.07 6.97 -2.82
C LYS A 319 -12.90 5.61 -3.51
N VAL A 320 -11.79 5.41 -4.20
CA VAL A 320 -11.47 4.14 -4.86
C VAL A 320 -11.24 3.03 -3.84
N LEU A 321 -10.54 3.30 -2.74
CA LEU A 321 -10.38 2.37 -1.61
C LEU A 321 -11.74 1.97 -1.01
N LYS A 322 -12.67 2.92 -0.89
CA LYS A 322 -14.04 2.64 -0.43
C LYS A 322 -14.84 1.79 -1.43
N MET A 323 -14.63 2.00 -2.73
CA MET A 323 -15.22 1.14 -3.77
C MET A 323 -14.69 -0.29 -3.64
N ARG A 324 -13.36 -0.43 -3.44
CA ARG A 324 -12.71 -1.71 -3.22
C ARG A 324 -13.26 -2.42 -1.98
N SER A 325 -13.29 -1.75 -0.83
CA SER A 325 -13.84 -2.34 0.40
C SER A 325 -15.29 -2.80 0.21
N THR A 326 -16.13 -1.99 -0.45
CA THR A 326 -17.52 -2.36 -0.74
C THR A 326 -17.63 -3.61 -1.62
N LEU A 327 -16.69 -3.85 -2.54
CA LEU A 327 -16.66 -5.07 -3.34
C LEU A 327 -16.28 -6.29 -2.52
N PHE A 328 -15.38 -6.13 -1.54
CA PHE A 328 -14.84 -7.21 -0.71
C PHE A 328 -15.64 -7.46 0.56
N ASP A 329 -16.50 -6.53 0.96
CA ASP A 329 -17.40 -6.70 2.10
C ASP A 329 -18.27 -7.96 1.91
N TYR A 330 -18.32 -8.77 2.96
CA TYR A 330 -19.22 -9.92 3.04
C TYR A 330 -20.66 -9.42 3.11
N LYS A 331 -21.56 -10.04 2.33
CA LYS A 331 -23.01 -9.95 2.56
C LYS A 331 -23.54 -11.31 2.96
#